data_AF-A0A078J1H8-F1
#
_entry.id   AF-A0A078J1H8-F1
#
_cell.length_a   1.000
_cell.length_b   1.000
_cell.length_c   1.000
_cell.angle_alpha   90.00
_cell.angle_beta   90.00
_cell.angle_gamma   90.00
#
_symmetry.space_group_name_H-M   'P 1'
#
loop_
_entity.id
_entity.type
_entity.pdbx_description
1 polymer ?
#
loop_
_entity_poly.entity_id
_entity_poly.type
_entity_poly.pdbx_seq_one_letter_code
_entity_poly.pdbx_strand_id
1 'polypeptide(L)'
;MTRVALLLFSSIFSVSDDLRRGSMERSKSFFKALHELKNLRPQLYSAADYCEKSYLHSEQKQMVLDNLKEYTVKALVNVVDHLGTVASKLTNLFDQQSSDVSTMELRASCVSQVNKTGIH
;
A
#
# COMPACT_ATOMS: atom_id res chain seq x y z
N MET A 1 -34.46 24.74 15.37
CA MET A 1 -34.17 23.32 15.11
C MET A 1 -33.44 23.09 13.78
N THR A 2 -33.78 23.80 12.69
CA THR A 2 -33.22 23.56 11.35
C THR A 2 -31.75 23.97 11.15
N ARG A 3 -31.29 25.07 11.75
CA ARG A 3 -29.90 25.57 11.56
C ARG A 3 -28.84 24.68 12.19
N VAL A 4 -29.12 24.09 13.35
CA VAL A 4 -28.23 23.14 14.02
C VAL A 4 -28.16 21.83 13.22
N ALA A 5 -29.30 21.35 12.72
CA ALA A 5 -29.34 20.16 11.86
C ALA A 5 -28.54 20.35 10.55
N LEU A 6 -28.61 21.54 9.91
CA LEU A 6 -27.87 21.84 8.70
C LEU A 6 -26.35 21.89 8.92
N LEU A 7 -25.92 22.48 10.04
CA LEU A 7 -24.49 22.55 10.41
C LEU A 7 -23.93 21.15 10.69
N LEU A 8 -24.68 20.32 11.43
CA LEU A 8 -24.28 18.93 11.68
C LEU A 8 -24.20 18.13 10.37
N PHE A 9 -25.16 18.27 9.46
CA PHE A 9 -25.12 17.62 8.16
C PHE A 9 -23.89 18.05 7.34
N SER A 10 -23.59 19.35 7.30
CA SER A 10 -22.44 19.88 6.57
C SER A 10 -21.12 19.36 7.15
N SER A 11 -20.96 19.32 8.47
CA SER A 11 -19.75 18.80 9.12
C SER A 11 -19.57 17.28 8.90
N ILE A 12 -20.65 16.51 9.00
CA ILE A 12 -20.64 15.06 8.76
C ILE A 12 -20.29 14.75 7.29
N PHE A 13 -20.84 15.53 6.36
CA PHE A 13 -20.58 15.38 4.93
C PHE A 13 -19.11 15.69 4.59
N SER A 14 -18.57 16.82 5.07
CA SER A 14 -17.14 17.16 4.89
C SER A 14 -16.20 16.09 5.45
N VAL A 15 -16.45 15.61 6.68
CA VAL A 15 -15.62 14.54 7.28
C VAL A 15 -15.67 13.25 6.46
N SER A 16 -16.80 12.95 5.83
CA SER A 16 -16.94 11.74 5.00
C SER A 16 -16.16 11.85 3.69
N ASP A 17 -16.06 13.05 3.10
CA ASP A 17 -15.26 13.29 1.89
C ASP A 17 -13.75 13.24 2.16
N ASP A 18 -13.28 13.79 3.28
CA ASP A 18 -11.87 13.71 3.68
C ASP A 18 -11.43 12.27 3.95
N LEU A 19 -12.28 11.49 4.63
CA LEU A 19 -12.04 10.07 4.88
C LEU A 19 -11.93 9.27 3.56
N ARG A 20 -12.85 9.53 2.63
CA ARG A 20 -12.86 8.90 1.30
C ARG A 20 -11.62 9.26 0.49
N ARG A 21 -11.18 10.52 0.55
CA ARG A 21 -9.96 10.99 -0.13
C ARG A 21 -8.70 10.31 0.42
N GLY A 22 -8.59 10.22 1.75
CA GLY A 22 -7.46 9.54 2.41
C GLY A 22 -7.37 8.06 2.05
N SER A 23 -8.51 7.36 2.01
CA SER A 23 -8.59 5.95 1.60
C SER A 23 -8.14 5.73 0.15
N MET A 24 -8.63 6.57 -0.77
CA MET A 24 -8.27 6.46 -2.19
C MET A 24 -6.79 6.75 -2.45
N GLU A 25 -6.19 7.68 -1.70
CA GLU A 25 -4.77 8.02 -1.86
C GLU A 25 -3.83 6.91 -1.38
N ARG A 26 -4.14 6.27 -0.23
CA ARG A 26 -3.38 5.10 0.22
C ARG A 26 -3.49 3.94 -0.75
N SER A 27 -4.67 3.74 -1.34
CA SER A 27 -4.92 2.67 -2.31
C SER A 27 -4.05 2.86 -3.55
N LYS A 28 -4.04 4.07 -4.12
CA LYS A 28 -3.14 4.44 -5.22
C LYS A 28 -1.67 4.21 -4.86
N SER A 29 -1.25 4.62 -3.66
CA SER A 29 0.13 4.46 -3.19
C SER A 29 0.55 2.99 -3.11
N PHE A 30 -0.33 2.12 -2.60
CA PHE A 30 -0.12 0.68 -2.55
C PHE A 30 -0.01 0.07 -3.94
N PHE A 31 -0.94 0.37 -4.84
CA PHE A 31 -0.89 -0.14 -6.22
C PHE A 31 0.36 0.32 -6.96
N LYS A 32 0.82 1.55 -6.71
CA LYS A 32 2.09 2.03 -7.26
C LYS A 32 3.28 1.18 -6.76
N ALA A 33 3.36 0.93 -5.45
CA ALA A 33 4.44 0.11 -4.89
C ALA A 33 4.40 -1.35 -5.40
N LEU A 34 3.20 -1.94 -5.52
CA LEU A 34 3.02 -3.26 -6.13
C LEU A 34 3.50 -3.30 -7.58
N HIS A 35 3.18 -2.26 -8.35
CA HIS A 35 3.59 -2.15 -9.73
C HIS A 35 5.11 -2.03 -9.85
N GLU A 36 5.75 -1.21 -9.01
CA GLU A 36 7.21 -1.08 -8.95
C GLU A 36 7.88 -2.42 -8.61
N LEU A 37 7.37 -3.14 -7.60
CA LEU A 37 7.86 -4.48 -7.25
C LEU A 37 7.71 -5.47 -8.42
N LYS A 38 6.56 -5.47 -9.12
CA LYS A 38 6.33 -6.32 -10.29
C LYS A 38 7.33 -6.03 -11.41
N ASN A 39 7.74 -4.78 -11.57
CA ASN A 39 8.68 -4.36 -12.60
C ASN A 39 10.13 -4.75 -12.32
N LEU A 40 10.46 -5.22 -11.11
CA LEU A 40 11.77 -5.82 -10.84
C LEU A 40 11.96 -7.14 -11.60
N ARG A 41 10.89 -7.89 -11.86
CA ARG A 41 10.99 -9.18 -12.55
C ARG A 41 11.72 -9.10 -13.90
N PRO A 42 11.27 -8.29 -14.88
CA PRO A 42 12.00 -8.18 -16.14
C PRO A 42 13.43 -7.64 -15.95
N GLN A 43 13.66 -6.73 -15.00
CA GLN A 43 15.00 -6.20 -14.71
C GLN A 43 15.95 -7.31 -14.22
N LEU A 44 15.48 -8.17 -13.31
CA LEU A 44 16.26 -9.30 -12.79
C LEU A 44 16.55 -10.33 -13.88
N TYR A 45 15.60 -10.59 -14.79
CA TYR A 45 15.84 -11.47 -15.94
C TYR A 45 16.88 -10.89 -16.89
N SER A 46 16.77 -9.62 -17.25
CA SER A 46 17.76 -8.96 -18.11
C SER A 46 19.15 -8.93 -17.46
N ALA A 47 19.21 -8.68 -16.14
CA ALA A 47 20.45 -8.74 -15.41
C ALA A 47 21.04 -10.14 -15.41
N ALA A 48 20.25 -11.18 -15.15
CA ALA A 48 20.69 -12.57 -15.17
C ALA A 48 21.24 -13.00 -16.55
N ASP A 49 20.54 -12.65 -17.63
CA ASP A 49 21.00 -12.89 -19.01
C ASP A 49 22.33 -12.17 -19.31
N TYR A 50 22.47 -10.91 -18.88
CA TYR A 50 23.72 -10.17 -19.00
C TYR A 50 24.85 -10.84 -18.20
N CYS A 51 24.56 -11.28 -16.98
CA CYS A 51 25.51 -11.96 -16.09
C CYS A 51 26.06 -13.25 -16.72
N GLU A 52 25.17 -14.07 -17.27
CA GLU A 52 25.53 -15.30 -17.97
C GLU A 52 26.42 -15.02 -19.18
N LYS A 53 26.01 -14.08 -20.04
CA LYS A 53 26.78 -13.69 -21.24
C LYS A 53 28.15 -13.12 -20.86
N SER A 54 28.20 -12.24 -19.88
CA SER A 54 29.45 -11.63 -19.39
C SER A 54 30.41 -12.69 -18.86
N TYR A 55 29.89 -13.67 -18.11
CA TYR A 55 30.71 -14.77 -17.62
C TYR A 55 31.23 -15.65 -18.74
N LEU A 56 30.39 -16.06 -19.69
CA LEU A 56 30.79 -16.95 -20.79
C LEU A 56 31.88 -16.36 -21.69
N HIS A 57 31.81 -15.07 -22.01
CA HIS A 57 32.67 -14.42 -23.01
C HIS A 57 33.89 -13.68 -22.42
N SER A 58 34.01 -13.55 -21.10
CA SER A 58 35.15 -12.89 -20.46
C SER A 58 36.32 -13.84 -20.21
N GLU A 59 37.54 -13.41 -20.55
CA GLU A 59 38.80 -14.06 -20.15
C GLU A 59 39.06 -13.91 -18.63
N GLN A 60 38.52 -12.85 -18.00
CA GLN A 60 38.71 -12.51 -16.60
C GLN A 60 37.57 -13.07 -15.72
N LYS A 61 37.38 -14.40 -15.76
CA LYS A 61 36.27 -15.09 -15.08
C LYS A 61 36.12 -14.74 -13.59
N GLN A 62 37.23 -14.65 -12.86
CA GLN A 62 37.21 -14.39 -11.41
C GLN A 62 36.67 -13.01 -11.07
N MET A 63 37.10 -11.97 -11.80
CA MET A 63 36.59 -10.60 -11.62
C MET A 63 35.10 -10.52 -11.94
N VAL A 64 34.65 -11.20 -13.00
CA VAL A 64 33.21 -11.30 -13.31
C VAL A 64 32.46 -11.97 -12.16
N LEU A 65 32.94 -13.10 -11.64
CA LEU A 65 32.29 -13.79 -10.51
C LEU A 65 32.17 -12.91 -9.26
N ASP A 66 33.20 -12.15 -8.92
CA ASP A 66 33.15 -11.30 -7.72
C ASP A 66 32.16 -10.14 -7.89
N ASN A 67 32.11 -9.53 -9.09
CA ASN A 67 31.08 -8.54 -9.43
C ASN A 67 29.66 -9.15 -9.40
N LEU A 68 29.49 -10.38 -9.88
CA LEU A 68 28.20 -11.08 -9.87
C LEU A 68 27.70 -11.37 -8.46
N LYS A 69 28.59 -11.76 -7.54
CA LYS A 69 28.24 -11.98 -6.13
C LYS A 69 27.77 -10.68 -5.49
N GLU A 70 28.51 -9.59 -5.67
CA GLU A 70 28.13 -8.28 -5.14
C GLU A 70 26.77 -7.83 -5.70
N TYR A 71 26.57 -7.99 -7.01
CA TYR A 71 25.31 -7.67 -7.66
C TYR A 71 24.15 -8.49 -7.11
N THR A 72 24.34 -9.80 -6.93
CA THR A 72 23.30 -10.70 -6.39
C THR A 72 22.84 -10.27 -5.01
N VAL A 73 23.77 -9.91 -4.13
CA VAL A 73 23.45 -9.39 -2.80
C VAL A 73 22.63 -8.10 -2.91
N LYS A 74 23.06 -7.14 -3.74
CA LYS A 74 22.34 -5.88 -3.95
C LYS A 74 20.93 -6.09 -4.52
N ALA A 75 20.79 -7.00 -5.49
CA ALA A 75 19.51 -7.34 -6.09
C ALA A 75 18.54 -7.94 -5.06
N LEU A 76 19.02 -8.85 -4.20
CA LEU A 76 18.23 -9.42 -3.11
C LEU A 76 17.79 -8.35 -2.11
N VAL A 77 18.70 -7.47 -1.70
CA VAL A 77 18.38 -6.35 -0.79
C VAL A 77 17.31 -5.44 -1.40
N ASN A 78 17.42 -5.08 -2.68
CA ASN A 78 16.42 -4.26 -3.36
C ASN A 78 15.04 -4.94 -3.41
N VAL A 79 14.98 -6.24 -3.71
CA VAL A 79 13.70 -6.96 -3.74
C VAL A 79 13.07 -7.02 -2.35
N VAL A 80 13.88 -7.28 -1.31
CA VAL A 80 13.40 -7.30 0.08
C VAL A 80 12.92 -5.92 0.52
N ASP A 81 13.62 -4.84 0.17
CA ASP A 81 13.21 -3.46 0.46
C ASP A 81 11.87 -3.11 -0.20
N HIS A 82 11.72 -3.41 -1.49
CA HIS A 82 10.46 -3.20 -2.19
C HIS A 82 9.30 -4.04 -1.61
N LEU A 83 9.57 -5.28 -1.20
CA LEU A 83 8.58 -6.11 -0.53
C LEU A 83 8.17 -5.52 0.83
N GLY A 84 9.12 -5.02 1.60
CA GLY A 84 8.87 -4.32 2.86
C GLY A 84 7.99 -3.08 2.67
N THR A 85 8.26 -2.30 1.62
CA THR A 85 7.45 -1.14 1.25
C THR A 85 6.02 -1.53 0.88
N VAL A 86 5.83 -2.59 0.09
CA VAL A 86 4.51 -3.13 -0.27
C VAL A 86 3.76 -3.59 0.99
N ALA A 87 4.41 -4.35 1.87
CA ALA A 87 3.82 -4.85 3.10
C ALA A 87 3.40 -3.71 4.05
N SER A 88 4.24 -2.69 4.21
CA SER A 88 3.92 -1.50 5.00
C SER A 88 2.70 -0.76 4.45
N LYS A 89 2.63 -0.52 3.14
CA LYS A 89 1.49 0.15 2.50
C LYS A 89 0.21 -0.68 2.59
N LEU A 90 0.31 -2.01 2.48
CA LEU A 90 -0.83 -2.92 2.65
C LEU A 90 -1.37 -2.88 4.09
N THR A 91 -0.48 -2.90 5.07
CA THR A 91 -0.85 -2.80 6.49
C THR A 91 -1.59 -1.50 6.77
N ASN A 92 -1.05 -0.37 6.30
CA ASN A 92 -1.70 0.94 6.41
C ASN A 92 -3.10 1.00 5.76
N LEU A 93 -3.32 0.25 4.68
CA LEU A 93 -4.63 0.14 4.05
C LEU A 93 -5.62 -0.64 4.92
N PHE A 94 -5.18 -1.76 5.48
CA PHE A 94 -6.01 -2.57 6.38
C PHE A 94 -6.35 -1.83 7.67
N ASP A 95 -5.39 -1.14 8.28
CA ASP A 95 -5.61 -0.36 9.51
C ASP A 95 -6.68 0.70 9.29
N GLN A 96 -6.66 1.40 8.15
CA GLN A 96 -7.71 2.34 7.80
C GLN A 96 -9.06 1.63 7.66
N GLN A 97 -9.12 0.55 6.89
CA GLN A 97 -10.37 -0.16 6.65
C GLN A 97 -10.98 -0.64 7.97
N SER A 98 -10.16 -1.13 8.90
CA SER A 98 -10.59 -1.53 10.24
C SER A 98 -11.15 -0.35 11.04
N SER A 99 -10.50 0.81 11.00
CA SER A 99 -10.99 2.05 11.61
C SER A 99 -12.32 2.53 11.00
N ASP A 100 -12.47 2.43 9.68
CA ASP A 100 -13.68 2.82 8.96
C ASP A 100 -14.85 1.92 9.35
N VAL A 101 -14.63 0.60 9.41
CA VAL A 101 -15.63 -0.39 9.86
C VAL A 101 -16.05 -0.11 11.31
N SER A 102 -15.09 0.11 12.22
CA SER A 102 -15.39 0.45 13.62
C SER A 102 -16.23 1.72 13.73
N THR A 103 -15.93 2.73 12.91
CA THR A 103 -16.71 3.97 12.86
C THR A 103 -18.12 3.72 12.33
N MET A 104 -18.28 2.86 11.33
CA MET A 104 -19.60 2.47 10.81
C MET A 104 -20.42 1.70 11.85
N GLU A 105 -19.82 0.79 12.59
CA GLU A 105 -20.47 0.04 13.68
C GLU A 105 -20.97 0.96 14.80
N LEU A 106 -20.15 1.94 15.20
CA LEU A 106 -20.56 2.95 16.17
C LEU A 106 -21.74 3.79 15.67
N ARG A 107 -21.71 4.20 14.39
CA ARG A 107 -22.83 4.94 13.78
C ARG A 107 -24.10 4.09 13.72
N ALA A 108 -23.99 2.82 13.33
CA ALA A 108 -25.12 1.88 13.29
C ALA A 108 -25.72 1.67 14.69
N SER A 109 -24.88 1.55 15.71
CA SER A 109 -25.29 1.42 17.11
C SER A 109 -26.04 2.66 17.60
N CYS A 110 -25.56 3.86 17.26
CA CYS A 110 -26.24 5.13 17.58
C CYS A 110 -27.64 5.21 16.96
N VAL A 111 -27.78 4.87 15.66
CA VAL A 111 -29.08 4.83 14.98
C VAL A 111 -30.03 3.83 15.65
N SER A 112 -29.53 2.63 15.99
CA SER A 112 -30.32 1.63 16.70
C SER A 112 -30.83 2.14 18.06
N GLN A 113 -29.99 2.85 18.81
CA GLN A 113 -30.36 3.42 20.10
C GLN A 113 -31.42 4.51 19.97
N VAL A 114 -31.26 5.45 19.03
CA VAL A 114 -32.25 6.49 18.74
C VAL A 114 -33.61 5.88 18.38
N ASN A 115 -33.60 4.83 17.57
CA ASN A 115 -34.83 4.12 17.20
C ASN A 115 -35.50 3.44 18.40
N LYS A 116 -34.73 2.93 19.38
CA LYS A 116 -35.29 2.37 20.62
C LYS A 116 -35.91 3.44 21.52
N THR A 117 -35.34 4.65 21.55
CA THR A 117 -35.84 5.75 22.39
C THR A 117 -36.99 6.54 21.78
N GLY A 118 -37.25 6.40 20.47
CA GLY A 118 -38.35 7.09 19.76
C GLY A 118 -39.69 6.36 19.76
N ILE A 119 -39.80 5.17 20.37
CA ILE A 119 -41.04 4.39 20.50
C ILE A 119 -41.65 4.57 21.90
N HIS A 120 -41.57 5.78 22.47
CA HIS A 120 -42.22 6.10 23.75
C HIS A 120 -42.84 7.48 23.76
#